data_AF-A0A9P5ASL7-F1
#
_entry.id   AF-A0A9P5ASL7-F1
#
_cell.length_a   1.000
_cell.length_b   1.000
_cell.length_c   1.000
_cell.angle_alpha   90.00
_cell.angle_beta   90.00
_cell.angle_gamma   90.00
#
_symmetry.space_group_name_H-M   'P 1'
#
loop_
_entity.id
_entity.type
_entity.pdbx_description
1 polymer ?
#
loop_
_entity_poly.entity_id
_entity_poly.type
_entity_poly.pdbx_seq_one_letter_code
_entity_poly.pdbx_strand_id
1 'polypeptide(L)'
;MAEHESQMPFIRNLASSGPFYTLSLPRIFLTLPDRKLRMSSLESLSTFLSSRSSLSDIDAQKLWKGLFYALWMTDRPIPQQRLATDLANLLFTLKPACTIPWLRAFWTVVGAQWTSIDVYRLEKFLLLVRRVFASHVRLARERGWKDGDVEAIVGVLAEFPFEKEGDLRKSPVGVRLHALDIWVDELEREEALKQPEAENFVKSLGDVVIALKRCPVKPVRARAGESYEDERLPWVQAVSGDEMEEDGDEWGGFED
;
A
#
# COMPACT_ATOMS: atom_id res chain seq x y z
N MET A 1 -13.53 15.71 -23.81
CA MET A 1 -12.10 15.35 -23.64
C MET A 1 -11.21 16.60 -23.56
N ALA A 2 -11.15 17.45 -24.59
CA ALA A 2 -10.28 18.64 -24.59
C ALA A 2 -10.46 19.59 -23.37
N GLU A 3 -11.70 19.81 -22.92
CA GLU A 3 -11.99 20.69 -21.76
C GLU A 3 -11.44 20.14 -20.43
N HIS A 4 -11.36 18.81 -20.27
CA HIS A 4 -10.84 18.18 -19.06
C HIS A 4 -9.30 18.28 -18.98
N GLU A 5 -8.61 18.30 -20.13
CA GLU A 5 -7.18 18.58 -20.18
C GLU A 5 -6.85 20.03 -19.81
N SER A 6 -7.79 20.97 -20.01
CA SER A 6 -7.60 22.37 -19.67
C SER A 6 -7.52 22.63 -18.15
N GLN A 7 -8.01 21.73 -17.31
CA GLN A 7 -7.97 21.88 -15.84
C GLN A 7 -6.64 21.49 -15.20
N MET A 8 -5.70 20.90 -15.95
CA MET A 8 -4.44 20.38 -15.40
C MET A 8 -3.23 20.78 -16.25
N PRO A 9 -2.89 22.09 -16.33
CA PRO A 9 -1.82 22.60 -17.21
C PRO A 9 -0.43 22.02 -16.87
N PHE A 10 -0.20 21.61 -15.62
CA PHE A 10 1.02 20.91 -15.21
C PHE A 10 1.13 19.49 -15.80
N ILE A 11 0.01 18.83 -16.17
CA ILE A 11 0.06 17.48 -16.76
C ILE A 11 0.72 17.48 -18.13
N ARG A 12 0.62 18.57 -18.92
CA ARG A 12 1.38 18.73 -20.18
C ARG A 12 2.90 18.77 -19.97
N ASN A 13 3.38 18.70 -18.73
CA ASN A 13 4.77 18.60 -18.35
C ASN A 13 5.04 17.41 -17.36
N LEU A 14 4.63 16.14 -17.67
CA LEU A 14 4.95 14.85 -16.95
C LEU A 14 5.56 13.55 -17.68
N ALA A 15 6.61 13.58 -18.56
CA ALA A 15 7.68 12.59 -18.98
C ALA A 15 8.33 12.72 -20.44
N SER A 16 9.39 13.53 -20.73
CA SER A 16 10.04 13.65 -22.09
C SER A 16 11.57 13.58 -22.10
N SER A 17 12.08 12.39 -22.44
CA SER A 17 13.33 12.13 -23.17
C SER A 17 13.55 10.61 -23.25
N GLY A 18 13.27 9.99 -24.41
CA GLY A 18 13.45 8.55 -24.63
C GLY A 18 12.84 8.10 -25.96
N PRO A 19 13.58 7.46 -26.88
CA PRO A 19 13.15 7.31 -28.27
C PRO A 19 12.38 6.00 -28.55
N PHE A 20 11.33 5.70 -27.79
CA PHE A 20 10.47 4.54 -28.07
C PHE A 20 8.97 4.86 -27.96
N TYR A 21 8.39 5.01 -29.15
CA TYR A 21 6.96 5.01 -29.49
C TYR A 21 6.06 6.17 -29.03
N THR A 22 5.19 6.54 -29.96
CA THR A 22 4.36 7.74 -29.98
C THR A 22 3.10 7.59 -29.13
N LEU A 23 3.14 8.02 -27.87
CA LEU A 23 1.97 8.47 -27.10
C LEU A 23 2.41 9.60 -26.16
N SER A 24 1.64 10.69 -26.11
CA SER A 24 1.99 11.90 -25.35
C SER A 24 2.01 11.64 -23.83
N LEU A 25 3.21 11.36 -23.30
CA LEU A 25 3.56 11.41 -21.89
C LEU A 25 4.60 12.57 -21.72
N PRO A 26 4.45 13.58 -20.82
CA PRO A 26 4.90 14.95 -21.21
C PRO A 26 6.31 15.51 -20.77
N ARG A 27 6.62 16.15 -19.59
CA ARG A 27 8.01 16.21 -18.95
C ARG A 27 8.19 16.24 -17.36
N ILE A 28 8.25 15.11 -16.61
CA ILE A 28 8.20 15.03 -15.09
C ILE A 28 9.28 15.87 -14.37
N PHE A 29 8.89 16.92 -13.64
CA PHE A 29 9.82 17.76 -12.86
C PHE A 29 10.33 17.16 -11.54
N LEU A 30 9.67 16.14 -10.99
CA LEU A 30 10.15 15.38 -9.83
C LEU A 30 11.46 14.60 -10.10
N THR A 31 11.90 14.51 -11.36
CA THR A 31 13.17 13.88 -11.75
C THR A 31 14.30 14.90 -11.95
N LEU A 32 14.06 16.19 -11.68
CA LEU A 32 15.08 17.22 -11.82
C LEU A 32 16.22 17.02 -10.81
N PRO A 33 17.49 17.30 -11.19
CA PRO A 33 18.62 17.18 -10.28
C PRO A 33 18.53 18.16 -9.11
N ASP A 34 17.94 19.35 -9.33
CA ASP A 34 17.74 20.34 -8.27
C ASP A 34 16.67 19.88 -7.26
N ARG A 35 17.10 19.73 -6.01
CA ARG A 35 16.24 19.47 -4.85
C ARG A 35 15.11 20.51 -4.70
N LYS A 36 15.38 21.81 -4.94
CA LYS A 36 14.38 22.87 -4.78
C LYS A 36 13.23 22.71 -5.76
N LEU A 37 13.54 22.44 -7.03
CA LEU A 37 12.53 22.23 -8.08
C LEU A 37 11.71 20.95 -7.84
N ARG A 38 12.32 19.90 -7.29
CA ARG A 38 11.59 18.69 -6.86
C ARG A 38 10.64 18.95 -5.69
N MET A 39 11.10 19.67 -4.65
CA MET A 39 10.26 20.02 -3.50
C MET A 39 9.08 20.92 -3.92
N SER A 40 9.33 21.96 -4.71
CA SER A 40 8.28 22.84 -5.26
C SER A 40 7.26 22.08 -6.13
N SER A 41 7.69 21.02 -6.83
CA SER A 41 6.79 20.15 -7.60
C SER A 41 5.89 19.29 -6.70
N LEU A 42 6.41 18.78 -5.57
CA LEU A 42 5.59 18.06 -4.57
C LEU A 42 4.61 19.00 -3.84
N GLU A 43 5.05 20.21 -3.49
CA GLU A 43 4.20 21.25 -2.89
C GLU A 43 3.05 21.65 -3.83
N SER A 44 3.35 21.81 -5.12
CA SER A 44 2.35 22.10 -6.16
C SER A 44 1.34 20.95 -6.31
N LEU A 45 1.81 19.70 -6.26
CA LEU A 45 0.94 18.53 -6.30
C LEU A 45 0.06 18.43 -5.04
N SER A 46 0.61 18.66 -3.84
CA SER A 46 -0.13 18.69 -2.58
C SER A 46 -1.24 19.76 -2.60
N THR A 47 -0.92 20.97 -3.09
CA THR A 47 -1.89 22.06 -3.29
C THR A 47 -2.99 21.68 -4.29
N PHE A 48 -2.62 21.03 -5.41
CA PHE A 48 -3.59 20.52 -6.37
C PHE A 48 -4.51 19.47 -5.75
N LEU A 49 -3.96 18.45 -5.09
CA LEU A 49 -4.70 17.34 -4.49
C LEU A 49 -5.67 17.81 -3.38
N SER A 50 -5.22 18.70 -2.51
CA SER A 50 -6.06 19.28 -1.43
C SER A 50 -7.18 20.19 -1.95
N SER A 51 -7.01 20.82 -3.12
CA SER A 51 -8.10 21.58 -3.75
C SER A 51 -9.25 20.68 -4.23
N ARG A 52 -8.96 19.45 -4.68
CA ARG A 52 -9.93 18.56 -5.35
C ARG A 52 -11.07 18.10 -4.43
N SER A 53 -12.30 18.31 -4.86
CA SER A 53 -13.53 17.72 -4.27
C SER A 53 -13.81 16.29 -4.74
N SER A 54 -13.28 15.93 -5.91
CA SER A 54 -13.40 14.61 -6.53
C SER A 54 -12.15 14.30 -7.36
N LEU A 55 -11.85 13.01 -7.50
CA LEU A 55 -10.75 12.47 -8.28
C LEU A 55 -11.21 11.17 -8.96
N SER A 56 -11.02 11.04 -10.28
CA SER A 56 -11.34 9.81 -11.00
C SER A 56 -10.22 8.77 -10.83
N ASP A 57 -10.54 7.48 -10.94
CA ASP A 57 -9.52 6.41 -10.94
C ASP A 57 -8.47 6.63 -12.03
N ILE A 58 -8.88 7.10 -13.22
CA ILE A 58 -8.00 7.34 -14.36
C ILE A 58 -7.01 8.48 -14.07
N ASP A 59 -7.46 9.57 -13.44
CA ASP A 59 -6.57 10.68 -13.12
C ASP A 59 -5.68 10.36 -11.91
N ALA A 60 -6.19 9.64 -10.91
CA ALA A 60 -5.38 9.09 -9.84
C ALA A 60 -4.26 8.18 -10.38
N GLN A 61 -4.55 7.32 -11.37
CA GLN A 61 -3.55 6.46 -12.03
C GLN A 61 -2.53 7.27 -12.83
N LYS A 62 -2.93 8.33 -13.56
CA LYS A 62 -1.99 9.22 -14.25
C LYS A 62 -1.02 9.89 -13.27
N LEU A 63 -1.53 10.38 -12.14
CA LEU A 63 -0.72 11.01 -11.10
C LEU A 63 0.24 9.99 -10.49
N TRP A 64 -0.24 8.82 -10.04
CA TRP A 64 0.62 7.76 -9.51
C TRP A 64 1.67 7.26 -10.50
N LYS A 65 1.38 7.21 -11.81
CA LYS A 65 2.38 6.89 -12.84
C LYS A 65 3.50 7.94 -12.88
N GLY A 66 3.17 9.22 -12.72
CA GLY A 66 4.15 10.29 -12.56
C GLY A 66 5.01 10.15 -11.29
N LEU A 67 4.38 9.79 -10.17
CA LEU A 67 5.07 9.56 -8.88
C LEU A 67 5.97 8.32 -8.90
N PHE A 68 5.54 7.25 -9.59
CA PHE A 68 6.33 6.04 -9.79
C PHE A 68 7.65 6.36 -10.52
N TYR A 69 7.59 7.10 -11.64
CA TYR A 69 8.81 7.49 -12.36
C TYR A 69 9.64 8.56 -11.64
N ALA A 70 9.05 9.38 -10.76
CA ALA A 70 9.80 10.25 -9.85
C ALA A 70 10.74 9.44 -8.94
N LEU A 71 10.23 8.37 -8.34
CA LEU A 71 11.04 7.47 -7.52
C LEU A 71 12.01 6.65 -8.38
N TRP A 72 11.60 6.22 -9.58
CA TRP A 72 12.45 5.52 -10.55
C TRP A 72 13.75 6.28 -10.85
N MET A 73 13.67 7.61 -11.03
CA MET A 73 14.81 8.49 -11.34
C MET A 73 15.54 9.01 -10.09
N THR A 74 15.17 8.56 -8.89
CA THR A 74 15.85 8.92 -7.64
C THR A 74 16.86 7.84 -7.25
N ASP A 75 18.16 8.11 -7.39
CA ASP A 75 19.23 7.11 -7.24
C ASP A 75 20.01 7.17 -5.91
N ARG A 76 19.88 8.27 -5.16
CA ARG A 76 20.55 8.44 -3.86
C ARG A 76 19.68 7.86 -2.73
N PRO A 77 20.21 6.99 -1.83
CA PRO A 77 19.40 6.30 -0.81
C PRO A 77 18.57 7.22 0.10
N ILE A 78 19.17 8.26 0.69
CA ILE A 78 18.45 9.18 1.59
C ILE A 78 17.29 9.90 0.86
N PRO A 79 17.49 10.46 -0.36
CA PRO A 79 16.38 10.93 -1.19
C PRO A 79 15.32 9.88 -1.55
N GLN A 80 15.66 8.61 -1.77
CA GLN A 80 14.67 7.55 -2.03
C GLN A 80 13.77 7.34 -0.80
N GLN A 81 14.35 7.24 0.40
CA GLN A 81 13.61 7.05 1.65
C GLN A 81 12.68 8.23 1.95
N ARG A 82 13.18 9.45 1.76
CA ARG A 82 12.38 10.68 1.92
C ARG A 82 11.23 10.70 0.93
N LEU A 83 11.51 10.54 -0.37
CA LEU A 83 10.48 10.55 -1.40
C LEU A 83 9.42 9.46 -1.16
N ALA A 84 9.82 8.22 -0.84
CA ALA A 84 8.86 7.16 -0.52
C ALA A 84 7.93 7.52 0.65
N THR A 85 8.44 8.25 1.64
CA THR A 85 7.67 8.77 2.78
C THR A 85 6.75 9.93 2.36
N ASP A 86 7.26 10.89 1.58
CA ASP A 86 6.50 12.03 1.06
C ASP A 86 5.33 11.56 0.18
N LEU A 87 5.57 10.60 -0.72
CA LEU A 87 4.54 10.01 -1.60
C LEU A 87 3.46 9.26 -0.81
N ALA A 88 3.83 8.53 0.24
CA ALA A 88 2.88 7.85 1.11
C ALA A 88 2.05 8.84 1.95
N ASN A 89 2.60 10.01 2.28
CA ASN A 89 1.93 11.06 3.04
C ASN A 89 0.97 11.92 2.18
N LEU A 90 1.05 11.89 0.85
CA LEU A 90 0.09 12.58 -0.03
C LEU A 90 -1.36 12.10 0.18
N LEU A 91 -1.57 10.91 0.75
CA LEU A 91 -2.88 10.42 1.14
C LEU A 91 -3.61 11.39 2.09
N PHE A 92 -2.89 11.97 3.06
CA PHE A 92 -3.45 12.80 4.13
C PHE A 92 -3.72 14.24 3.69
N THR A 93 -3.36 14.61 2.45
CA THR A 93 -3.73 15.92 1.85
C THR A 93 -5.04 15.86 1.07
N LEU A 94 -5.63 14.66 0.90
CA LEU A 94 -6.84 14.44 0.11
C LEU A 94 -8.12 14.65 0.92
N LYS A 95 -9.15 15.17 0.25
CA LYS A 95 -10.52 15.10 0.80
C LYS A 95 -11.02 13.64 0.79
N PRO A 96 -11.92 13.24 1.72
CA PRO A 96 -12.36 11.84 1.84
C PRO A 96 -12.86 11.20 0.53
N ALA A 97 -13.60 11.95 -0.28
CA ALA A 97 -14.11 11.49 -1.59
C ALA A 97 -13.02 11.14 -2.62
N CYS A 98 -11.79 11.63 -2.44
CA CYS A 98 -10.65 11.33 -3.33
C CYS A 98 -9.78 10.15 -2.82
N THR A 99 -10.03 9.67 -1.60
CA THR A 99 -9.16 8.70 -0.91
C THR A 99 -9.15 7.34 -1.61
N ILE A 100 -10.31 6.72 -1.81
CA ILE A 100 -10.38 5.35 -2.35
C ILE A 100 -9.85 5.28 -3.80
N PRO A 101 -10.18 6.20 -4.73
CA PRO A 101 -9.54 6.24 -6.06
C PRO A 101 -8.00 6.37 -5.98
N TRP A 102 -7.48 7.14 -5.01
CA TRP A 102 -6.03 7.27 -4.82
C TRP A 102 -5.36 5.99 -4.35
N LEU A 103 -5.97 5.26 -3.41
CA LEU A 103 -5.45 3.96 -2.93
C LEU A 103 -5.50 2.90 -4.04
N ARG A 104 -6.62 2.79 -4.77
CA ARG A 104 -6.78 1.88 -5.93
C ARG A 104 -5.73 2.15 -7.01
N ALA A 105 -5.50 3.43 -7.31
CA ALA A 105 -4.56 3.84 -8.34
C ALA A 105 -3.11 3.51 -8.01
N PHE A 106 -2.70 3.57 -6.73
CA PHE A 106 -1.38 3.14 -6.29
C PHE A 106 -1.12 1.68 -6.71
N TRP A 107 -1.99 0.78 -6.25
CA TRP A 107 -1.85 -0.65 -6.51
C TRP A 107 -1.97 -0.99 -8.00
N THR A 108 -2.86 -0.29 -8.73
CA THR A 108 -2.98 -0.43 -10.19
C THR A 108 -1.66 -0.08 -10.91
N VAL A 109 -1.03 1.04 -10.54
CA VAL A 109 0.24 1.48 -11.18
C VAL A 109 1.40 0.58 -10.79
N VAL A 110 1.53 0.24 -9.51
CA VAL A 110 2.61 -0.63 -9.01
C VAL A 110 2.47 -2.04 -9.59
N GLY A 111 1.28 -2.62 -9.61
CA GLY A 111 1.01 -3.91 -10.24
C GLY A 111 1.37 -3.92 -11.72
N ALA A 112 0.92 -2.91 -12.48
CA ALA A 112 1.21 -2.80 -13.91
C ALA A 112 2.69 -2.52 -14.26
N GLN A 113 3.53 -2.13 -13.29
CA GLN A 113 4.96 -1.85 -13.51
C GLN A 113 5.89 -2.84 -12.80
N TRP A 114 5.40 -3.70 -11.90
CA TRP A 114 6.29 -4.48 -11.02
C TRP A 114 7.33 -5.33 -11.76
N THR A 115 6.91 -5.98 -12.85
CA THR A 115 7.77 -6.87 -13.64
C THR A 115 8.76 -6.14 -14.54
N SER A 116 8.68 -4.81 -14.68
CA SER A 116 9.69 -4.01 -15.39
C SER A 116 10.76 -3.44 -14.45
N ILE A 117 10.58 -3.52 -13.13
CA ILE A 117 11.55 -3.08 -12.13
C ILE A 117 12.73 -4.06 -12.11
N ASP A 118 13.91 -3.58 -12.46
CA ASP A 118 15.15 -4.34 -12.33
C ASP A 118 15.63 -4.45 -10.87
N VAL A 119 16.49 -5.43 -10.59
CA VAL A 119 16.96 -5.76 -9.24
C VAL A 119 17.60 -4.55 -8.53
N TYR A 120 18.33 -3.68 -9.25
CA TYR A 120 18.97 -2.49 -8.66
C TYR A 120 17.98 -1.39 -8.27
N ARG A 121 16.73 -1.45 -8.75
CA ARG A 121 15.65 -0.51 -8.42
C ARG A 121 14.61 -1.10 -7.46
N LEU A 122 14.63 -2.40 -7.21
CA LEU A 122 13.57 -3.08 -6.47
C LEU A 122 13.43 -2.57 -5.02
N GLU A 123 14.52 -2.39 -4.29
CA GLU A 123 14.49 -2.00 -2.85
C GLU A 123 13.68 -0.72 -2.57
N LYS A 124 13.85 0.32 -3.39
CA LYS A 124 13.10 1.58 -3.20
C LYS A 124 11.60 1.43 -3.49
N PHE A 125 11.22 0.50 -4.36
CA PHE A 125 9.81 0.19 -4.63
C PHE A 125 9.21 -0.74 -3.56
N LEU A 126 9.97 -1.69 -3.01
CA LEU A 126 9.59 -2.43 -1.80
C LEU A 126 9.34 -1.46 -0.62
N LEU A 127 10.23 -0.49 -0.43
CA LEU A 127 10.06 0.56 0.57
C LEU A 127 8.82 1.44 0.31
N LEU A 128 8.56 1.83 -0.95
CA LEU A 128 7.35 2.59 -1.30
C LEU A 128 6.08 1.80 -0.98
N VAL A 129 6.02 0.51 -1.35
CA VAL A 129 4.89 -0.37 -0.99
C VAL A 129 4.73 -0.45 0.53
N ARG A 130 5.83 -0.62 1.28
CA ARG A 130 5.78 -0.66 2.75
C ARG A 130 5.23 0.64 3.35
N ARG A 131 5.71 1.81 2.89
CA ARG A 131 5.22 3.11 3.37
C ARG A 131 3.77 3.38 2.99
N VAL A 132 3.35 3.03 1.77
CA VAL A 132 1.96 3.22 1.33
C VAL A 132 1.01 2.23 2.02
N PHE A 133 1.43 0.99 2.30
CA PHE A 133 0.64 0.05 3.09
C PHE A 133 0.40 0.58 4.51
N ALA A 134 1.44 1.06 5.20
CA ALA A 134 1.25 1.75 6.48
C ALA A 134 0.28 2.94 6.39
N SER A 135 0.33 3.74 5.31
CA SER A 135 -0.64 4.82 5.12
C SER A 135 -2.10 4.33 5.02
N HIS A 136 -2.36 3.10 4.57
CA HIS A 136 -3.72 2.52 4.61
C HIS A 136 -4.17 2.27 6.06
N VAL A 137 -3.33 1.62 6.87
CA VAL A 137 -3.62 1.32 8.29
C VAL A 137 -3.74 2.61 9.10
N ARG A 138 -2.80 3.54 8.92
CA ARG A 138 -2.80 4.86 9.54
C ARG A 138 -4.04 5.67 9.20
N LEU A 139 -4.54 5.58 7.97
CA LEU A 139 -5.77 6.26 7.58
C LEU A 139 -6.98 5.72 8.35
N ALA A 140 -7.08 4.40 8.54
CA ALA A 140 -8.13 3.79 9.35
C ALA A 140 -8.03 4.28 10.81
N ARG A 141 -6.82 4.34 11.39
CA ARG A 141 -6.57 4.93 12.72
C ARG A 141 -7.01 6.39 12.81
N GLU A 142 -6.58 7.25 11.87
CA GLU A 142 -6.92 8.69 11.88
C GLU A 142 -8.42 8.96 11.66
N ARG A 143 -9.16 7.99 11.12
CA ARG A 143 -10.64 8.05 11.00
C ARG A 143 -11.37 7.42 12.18
N GLY A 144 -10.66 6.79 13.11
CA GLY A 144 -11.22 6.13 14.29
C GLY A 144 -11.88 4.78 13.96
N TRP A 145 -11.28 3.99 13.06
CA TRP A 145 -11.64 2.60 12.76
C TRP A 145 -13.11 2.35 12.36
N LYS A 146 -13.78 3.37 11.80
CA LYS A 146 -15.19 3.31 11.40
C LYS A 146 -15.43 2.26 10.33
N ASP A 147 -16.49 1.46 10.48
CA ASP A 147 -16.79 0.31 9.62
C ASP A 147 -16.75 0.63 8.12
N GLY A 148 -17.35 1.74 7.68
CA GLY A 148 -17.34 2.14 6.26
C GLY A 148 -15.97 2.57 5.73
N ASP A 149 -15.07 3.07 6.59
CA ASP A 149 -13.68 3.33 6.23
C ASP A 149 -12.86 2.03 6.24
N VAL A 150 -13.10 1.14 7.21
CA VAL A 150 -12.50 -0.19 7.31
C VAL A 150 -12.83 -1.03 6.08
N GLU A 151 -14.12 -1.18 5.75
CA GLU A 151 -14.60 -1.92 4.57
C GLU A 151 -13.98 -1.37 3.28
N ALA A 152 -13.96 -0.04 3.11
CA ALA A 152 -13.42 0.58 1.91
C ALA A 152 -11.89 0.42 1.78
N ILE A 153 -11.13 0.50 2.89
CA ILE A 153 -9.67 0.33 2.88
C ILE A 153 -9.29 -1.14 2.70
N VAL A 154 -9.90 -2.05 3.47
CA VAL A 154 -9.67 -3.50 3.35
C VAL A 154 -10.13 -4.01 1.98
N GLY A 155 -11.22 -3.49 1.42
CA GLY A 155 -11.69 -3.79 0.08
C GLY A 155 -10.66 -3.46 -1.02
N VAL A 156 -9.88 -2.38 -0.86
CA VAL A 156 -8.76 -2.10 -1.79
C VAL A 156 -7.63 -3.12 -1.64
N LEU A 157 -7.30 -3.54 -0.42
CA LEU A 157 -6.27 -4.56 -0.19
C LEU A 157 -6.71 -5.95 -0.73
N ALA A 158 -7.97 -6.33 -0.50
CA ALA A 158 -8.59 -7.52 -1.05
C ALA A 158 -8.71 -7.50 -2.58
N GLU A 159 -8.84 -6.34 -3.20
CA GLU A 159 -8.96 -6.23 -4.65
C GLU A 159 -7.60 -6.32 -5.39
N PHE A 160 -6.49 -5.97 -4.73
CA PHE A 160 -5.18 -5.86 -5.38
C PHE A 160 -4.10 -6.78 -4.77
N PRO A 161 -3.36 -6.44 -3.68
CA PRO A 161 -2.30 -7.30 -3.15
C PRO A 161 -2.83 -8.67 -2.66
N PHE A 162 -4.07 -8.71 -2.19
CA PHE A 162 -4.70 -9.91 -1.63
C PHE A 162 -5.90 -10.39 -2.46
N GLU A 163 -5.89 -10.14 -3.77
CA GLU A 163 -6.87 -10.75 -4.67
C GLU A 163 -6.76 -12.28 -4.65
N LYS A 164 -7.88 -13.00 -4.76
CA LYS A 164 -7.95 -14.45 -4.50
C LYS A 164 -7.91 -15.33 -5.76
N GLU A 165 -8.19 -14.78 -6.93
CA GLU A 165 -8.37 -15.53 -8.18
C GLU A 165 -7.04 -15.88 -8.87
N GLY A 166 -5.94 -15.23 -8.48
CA GLY A 166 -4.61 -15.48 -9.01
C GLY A 166 -4.28 -14.69 -10.27
N ASP A 167 -4.95 -13.55 -10.53
CA ASP A 167 -4.65 -12.72 -11.70
C ASP A 167 -3.30 -12.00 -11.56
N LEU A 168 -2.25 -12.69 -12.01
CA LEU A 168 -0.88 -12.20 -12.08
C LEU A 168 -0.67 -11.02 -13.04
N ARG A 169 -1.64 -10.69 -13.91
CA ARG A 169 -1.59 -9.50 -14.78
C ARG A 169 -2.02 -8.25 -14.02
N LYS A 170 -3.01 -8.37 -13.13
CA LYS A 170 -3.45 -7.30 -12.23
C LYS A 170 -2.50 -7.13 -11.05
N SER A 171 -2.11 -8.25 -10.44
CA SER A 171 -1.33 -8.28 -9.20
C SER A 171 -0.18 -9.30 -9.33
N PRO A 172 1.01 -8.86 -9.79
CA PRO A 172 2.16 -9.75 -9.97
C PRO A 172 2.62 -10.37 -8.64
N VAL A 173 3.10 -11.61 -8.71
CA VAL A 173 3.43 -12.43 -7.52
C VAL A 173 4.34 -11.71 -6.52
N GLY A 174 5.33 -10.94 -6.99
CA GLY A 174 6.25 -10.21 -6.11
C GLY A 174 5.60 -9.07 -5.30
N VAL A 175 4.56 -8.41 -5.81
CA VAL A 175 3.79 -7.40 -5.05
C VAL A 175 3.07 -8.08 -3.88
N ARG A 176 2.52 -9.27 -4.15
CA ARG A 176 1.64 -10.01 -3.25
C ARG A 176 2.43 -10.67 -2.13
N LEU A 177 3.55 -11.31 -2.47
CA LEU A 177 4.49 -11.84 -1.49
C LEU A 177 4.99 -10.71 -0.59
N HIS A 178 5.46 -9.59 -1.17
CA HIS A 178 5.91 -8.46 -0.35
C HIS A 178 4.79 -7.86 0.51
N ALA A 179 3.54 -7.80 0.05
CA ALA A 179 2.42 -7.38 0.89
C ALA A 179 2.16 -8.34 2.06
N LEU A 180 2.29 -9.66 1.85
CA LEU A 180 2.21 -10.69 2.89
C LEU A 180 3.44 -10.68 3.83
N ASP A 181 4.60 -10.19 3.37
CA ASP A 181 5.80 -10.03 4.20
C ASP A 181 5.72 -8.86 5.18
N ILE A 182 4.80 -7.90 4.96
CA ILE A 182 4.77 -6.64 5.73
C ILE A 182 3.47 -6.35 6.47
N TRP A 183 2.38 -7.07 6.21
CA TRP A 183 1.06 -6.62 6.68
C TRP A 183 0.99 -6.57 8.21
N VAL A 184 1.49 -7.60 8.91
CA VAL A 184 1.55 -7.63 10.38
C VAL A 184 2.49 -6.54 10.93
N ASP A 185 3.66 -6.35 10.32
CA ASP A 185 4.60 -5.28 10.70
C ASP A 185 3.97 -3.89 10.64
N GLU A 186 3.23 -3.59 9.57
CA GLU A 186 2.62 -2.27 9.41
C GLU A 186 1.32 -2.12 10.23
N LEU A 187 0.63 -3.22 10.58
CA LEU A 187 -0.42 -3.23 11.62
C LEU A 187 0.16 -2.88 13.00
N GLU A 188 1.26 -3.54 13.39
CA GLU A 188 1.94 -3.27 14.67
C GLU A 188 2.47 -1.83 14.72
N ARG A 189 3.16 -1.40 13.65
CA ARG A 189 3.79 -0.09 13.53
C ARG A 189 2.80 1.07 13.60
N GLU A 190 1.59 0.88 13.08
CA GLU A 190 0.51 1.87 13.18
C GLU A 190 -0.46 1.56 14.35
N GLU A 191 -0.04 0.73 15.30
CA GLU A 191 -0.68 0.43 16.59
C GLU A 191 -2.03 -0.29 16.52
N ALA A 192 -2.41 -0.82 15.34
CA ALA A 192 -3.67 -1.53 15.14
C ALA A 192 -3.80 -2.78 16.00
N LEU A 193 -2.70 -3.50 16.27
CA LEU A 193 -2.70 -4.70 17.12
C LEU A 193 -2.86 -4.39 18.62
N LYS A 194 -2.83 -3.12 19.03
CA LYS A 194 -2.87 -2.67 20.44
C LYS A 194 -4.15 -1.89 20.80
N GLN A 195 -4.98 -1.55 19.82
CA GLN A 195 -6.18 -0.75 20.00
C GLN A 195 -7.43 -1.64 19.88
N PRO A 196 -8.24 -1.80 20.94
CA PRO A 196 -9.49 -2.57 20.86
C PRO A 196 -10.43 -2.09 19.74
N GLU A 197 -10.43 -0.79 19.46
CA GLU A 197 -11.24 -0.19 18.39
C GLU A 197 -10.83 -0.66 16.98
N ALA A 198 -9.59 -1.15 16.83
CA ALA A 198 -9.07 -1.66 15.57
C ALA A 198 -9.41 -3.15 15.31
N GLU A 199 -10.07 -3.83 16.25
CA GLU A 199 -10.36 -5.27 16.17
C GLU A 199 -11.06 -5.65 14.85
N ASN A 200 -12.06 -4.87 14.42
CA ASN A 200 -12.76 -5.10 13.15
C ASN A 200 -11.81 -4.98 11.93
N PHE A 201 -10.90 -4.00 11.94
CA PHE A 201 -9.92 -3.82 10.87
C PHE A 201 -8.92 -4.98 10.81
N VAL A 202 -8.40 -5.41 11.96
CA VAL A 202 -7.45 -6.53 12.06
C VAL A 202 -8.10 -7.85 11.64
N LYS A 203 -9.32 -8.14 12.11
CA LYS A 203 -10.09 -9.33 11.70
C LYS A 203 -10.44 -9.31 10.21
N SER A 204 -11.01 -8.21 9.70
CA SER A 204 -11.35 -8.07 8.28
C SER A 204 -10.14 -8.24 7.36
N LEU A 205 -8.97 -7.74 7.75
CA LEU A 205 -7.74 -7.94 6.99
C LEU A 205 -7.22 -9.39 7.11
N GLY A 206 -7.32 -9.99 8.29
CA GLY A 206 -7.05 -11.42 8.52
C GLY A 206 -7.89 -12.34 7.64
N ASP A 207 -9.20 -12.09 7.54
CA ASP A 207 -10.14 -12.84 6.70
C ASP A 207 -9.75 -12.78 5.21
N VAL A 208 -9.25 -11.63 4.75
CA VAL A 208 -8.72 -11.44 3.40
C VAL A 208 -7.41 -12.23 3.20
N VAL A 209 -6.52 -12.26 4.19
CA VAL A 209 -5.27 -13.02 4.12
C VAL A 209 -5.52 -14.53 4.17
N ILE A 210 -6.36 -15.04 5.09
CA ILE A 210 -6.62 -16.48 5.20
C ILE A 210 -7.35 -17.05 3.97
N ALA A 211 -8.19 -16.24 3.30
CA ALA A 211 -8.82 -16.61 2.04
C ALA A 211 -7.79 -16.96 0.94
N LEU A 212 -6.57 -16.37 1.00
CA LEU A 212 -5.49 -16.70 0.08
C LEU A 212 -4.91 -18.11 0.26
N LYS A 213 -5.21 -18.85 1.35
CA LYS A 213 -4.93 -20.30 1.42
C LYS A 213 -5.63 -21.08 0.30
N ARG A 214 -6.62 -20.49 -0.42
CA ARG A 214 -7.28 -21.06 -1.60
C ARG A 214 -6.81 -20.50 -2.95
N CYS A 215 -5.96 -19.47 -2.99
CA CYS A 215 -5.45 -18.85 -4.23
C CYS A 215 -4.72 -19.89 -5.12
N PRO A 216 -4.87 -19.91 -6.46
CA PRO A 216 -4.21 -20.90 -7.31
C PRO A 216 -2.67 -20.77 -7.33
N VAL A 217 -2.12 -19.61 -6.96
CA VAL A 217 -0.67 -19.33 -6.94
C VAL A 217 -0.01 -19.93 -5.70
N LYS A 218 0.75 -21.04 -5.86
CA LYS A 218 1.36 -21.78 -4.73
C LYS A 218 2.21 -20.92 -3.77
N PRO A 219 3.13 -20.05 -4.22
CA PRO A 219 3.89 -19.18 -3.31
C PRO A 219 3.01 -18.26 -2.45
N VAL A 220 1.92 -17.74 -3.02
CA VAL A 220 0.97 -16.87 -2.31
C VAL A 220 0.22 -17.66 -1.24
N ARG A 221 -0.23 -18.90 -1.53
CA ARG A 221 -0.85 -19.77 -0.51
C ARG A 221 0.07 -20.05 0.67
N ALA A 222 1.31 -20.42 0.39
CA ALA A 222 2.30 -20.74 1.43
C ALA A 222 2.55 -19.52 2.32
N ARG A 223 2.86 -18.38 1.70
CA ARG A 223 3.19 -17.16 2.45
C ARG A 223 2.00 -16.56 3.19
N ALA A 224 0.79 -16.69 2.65
CA ALA A 224 -0.43 -16.31 3.36
C ALA A 224 -0.71 -17.20 4.58
N GLY A 225 -0.31 -18.48 4.53
CA GLY A 225 -0.38 -19.34 5.70
C GLY A 225 0.61 -18.94 6.78
N GLU A 226 1.89 -18.87 6.42
CA GLU A 226 2.97 -18.46 7.32
C GLU A 226 2.68 -17.11 8.02
N SER A 227 2.25 -16.10 7.25
CA SER A 227 1.99 -14.76 7.80
C SER A 227 0.69 -14.63 8.60
N TYR A 228 -0.22 -15.60 8.53
CA TYR A 228 -1.43 -15.65 9.36
C TYR A 228 -1.20 -16.33 10.73
N GLU A 229 -0.06 -17.02 10.86
CA GLU A 229 0.39 -17.74 12.05
C GLU A 229 1.42 -16.90 12.87
N ASP A 230 1.53 -15.59 12.60
CA ASP A 230 2.38 -14.64 13.31
C ASP A 230 1.89 -14.41 14.76
N GLU A 231 2.80 -14.60 15.73
CA GLU A 231 2.54 -14.53 17.19
C GLU A 231 1.97 -13.19 17.68
N ARG A 232 2.06 -12.13 16.87
CA ARG A 232 1.50 -10.80 17.20
C ARG A 232 0.00 -10.71 16.92
N LEU A 233 -0.61 -11.71 16.27
CA LEU A 233 -2.01 -11.68 15.83
C LEU A 233 -2.96 -12.16 16.93
N PRO A 234 -4.12 -11.48 17.16
CA PRO A 234 -4.99 -11.77 18.30
C PRO A 234 -5.52 -13.22 18.36
N TRP A 235 -5.76 -13.85 17.20
CA TRP A 235 -6.22 -15.24 17.13
C TRP A 235 -5.12 -16.28 17.40
N VAL A 236 -3.85 -15.92 17.24
CA VAL A 236 -2.72 -16.78 17.64
C VAL A 236 -2.51 -16.67 19.14
N GLN A 237 -2.55 -15.43 19.67
CA GLN A 237 -2.40 -15.16 21.10
C GLN A 237 -3.48 -15.83 21.96
N ALA A 238 -4.73 -15.84 21.49
CA ALA A 238 -5.83 -16.53 22.17
C ALA A 238 -5.53 -18.04 22.36
N VAL A 239 -5.13 -18.73 21.29
CA VAL A 239 -4.81 -20.18 21.34
C VAL A 239 -3.63 -20.45 22.28
N SER A 240 -2.58 -19.63 22.23
CA SER A 240 -1.44 -19.78 23.15
C SER A 240 -1.75 -19.46 24.62
N GLY A 241 -2.83 -18.70 24.88
CA GLY A 241 -3.32 -18.44 26.23
C GLY A 241 -4.07 -19.66 26.77
N ASP A 242 -4.99 -20.20 25.97
CA ASP A 242 -5.77 -21.39 26.31
C ASP A 242 -4.85 -22.61 26.58
N GLU A 243 -3.81 -22.82 25.75
CA GLU A 243 -2.82 -23.89 25.95
C GLU A 243 -1.98 -23.74 27.24
N MET A 244 -1.76 -22.51 27.74
CA MET A 244 -1.06 -22.29 29.02
C MET A 244 -1.95 -22.44 30.25
N GLU A 245 -3.28 -22.36 30.11
CA GLU A 245 -4.22 -22.61 31.21
C GLU A 245 -4.46 -24.12 31.41
N GLU A 246 -4.42 -24.95 30.35
CA GLU A 246 -4.61 -26.41 30.48
C GLU A 246 -3.41 -27.15 31.13
N ASP A 247 -2.17 -26.69 30.93
CA ASP A 247 -0.95 -27.32 31.51
C ASP A 247 -0.74 -27.02 33.02
N GLY A 248 -1.65 -26.28 33.66
CA GLY A 248 -1.51 -25.82 35.05
C GLY A 248 -1.98 -26.78 36.15
N ASP A 249 -2.85 -27.75 35.83
CA ASP A 249 -3.76 -28.37 36.82
C ASP A 249 -3.64 -29.90 37.02
N GLU A 250 -2.50 -30.53 36.69
CA GLU A 250 -2.25 -31.95 37.03
C GLU A 250 -0.88 -32.23 37.70
N TRP A 251 -0.77 -31.91 38.99
CA TRP A 251 0.20 -32.54 39.91
C TRP A 251 -0.44 -32.89 41.27
N GLY A 252 -1.39 -33.83 41.23
CA GLY A 252 -1.91 -34.48 42.43
C GLY A 252 -0.82 -35.35 43.07
N GLY A 253 -0.23 -34.88 44.18
CA GLY A 253 0.80 -35.62 44.90
C GLY A 253 0.30 -36.96 45.44
N PHE A 254 1.12 -38.00 45.33
CA PHE A 254 0.88 -39.28 46.00
C PHE A 254 1.27 -39.18 47.49
N GLU A 255 0.27 -39.30 48.37
CA GLU A 255 0.49 -39.74 49.76
C GLU A 255 0.31 -41.27 49.81
N ASP A 256 1.41 -42.00 49.99
CA ASP A 256 1.54 -43.26 50.75
C ASP A 256 3.03 -43.70 50.83
#